data_AF-A0ABD1HI82-F1
#
_entry.id   AF-A0ABD1HI82-F1
#
_cell.length_a   1.000
_cell.length_b   1.000
_cell.length_c   1.000
_cell.angle_alpha   90.00
_cell.angle_beta   90.00
_cell.angle_gamma   90.00
#
_symmetry.space_group_name_H-M   'P 1'
#
loop_
_entity.id
_entity.type
_entity.pdbx_description
1 polymer ?
#
loop_
_entity_poly.entity_id
_entity_poly.type
_entity_poly.pdbx_seq_one_letter_code
_entity_poly.pdbx_strand_id
1 'polypeptide(L)'
;MGNLQSPDEEGGSQAYPNLQNQFKSNGDSSVEILLFFGSIYKATKAILQKLVVSTKAADPPLPIHEPLLAPTPQICSRGDSSLHSLSVDSAGSLTGLISGIDDEDVQYEDVGRCQMYSADRNEIDRDHVVSVPEIQVDCLEKKSSRKGREREKSIAAVVKEKRIKHYSSRHNILLVGEGDFSFSACLARALVSAANIIATSLDSQEFLKKNYGNALSNIAELRRRAGKVMHGIDATKMANHELLQHLKFDRIIYNFPYAGFFDKSVPRESQLSRHRKLVSKFLMNASNMLVENGEIHISHKTNSFHADFKVESIASSHGLRLIEAVRFDLGDYPGYNTKYGFGGDGNFDCNPSKTFKFG
;
A
#
# COMPACT_ATOMS: atom_id res chain seq x y z
N MET A 1 64.98 -39.49 11.92
CA MET A 1 64.38 -39.76 13.25
C MET A 1 62.95 -39.24 13.16
N GLY A 2 61.98 -40.01 12.67
CA GLY A 2 61.29 -41.09 13.41
C GLY A 2 59.80 -40.73 13.37
N ASN A 3 59.02 -41.00 12.31
CA ASN A 3 58.48 -42.31 11.86
C ASN A 3 57.70 -43.00 13.00
N LEU A 4 56.47 -43.54 12.85
CA LEU A 4 55.54 -43.68 11.72
C LEU A 4 54.15 -43.07 12.15
N GLN A 5 52.92 -43.36 11.65
CA GLN A 5 52.40 -44.29 10.63
C GLN A 5 51.00 -43.86 10.13
N SER A 6 50.56 -44.41 8.99
CA SER A 6 49.16 -44.59 8.55
C SER A 6 48.92 -46.07 8.25
N PRO A 7 47.75 -46.62 8.57
CA PRO A 7 46.95 -47.40 7.60
C PRO A 7 45.42 -47.15 7.77
N ASP A 8 44.49 -47.56 6.89
CA ASP A 8 44.52 -48.12 5.53
C ASP A 8 43.15 -47.86 4.83
N GLU A 9 43.03 -48.29 3.57
CA GLU A 9 41.85 -48.18 2.71
C GLU A 9 40.65 -49.07 3.13
N GLU A 10 39.43 -48.61 2.82
CA GLU A 10 38.29 -49.37 2.24
C GLU A 10 37.11 -48.37 2.13
N GLY A 11 36.26 -48.33 1.09
CA GLY A 11 35.90 -49.37 0.14
C GLY A 11 34.40 -49.66 0.24
N GLY A 12 33.52 -48.71 -0.12
CA GLY A 12 32.07 -48.90 0.11
C GLY A 12 31.12 -47.91 -0.56
N SER A 13 30.64 -48.27 -1.75
CA SER A 13 29.41 -47.67 -2.30
C SER A 13 28.19 -48.24 -1.57
N GLN A 14 27.38 -47.39 -0.93
CA GLN A 14 26.02 -47.78 -0.54
C GLN A 14 25.02 -46.61 -0.68
N ALA A 15 23.85 -46.95 -1.19
CA ALA A 15 22.85 -46.00 -1.63
C ALA A 15 22.04 -45.37 -0.48
N TYR A 16 21.51 -44.17 -0.73
CA TYR A 16 20.48 -43.54 0.10
C TYR A 16 19.27 -44.47 0.27
N PRO A 17 18.88 -44.84 1.50
CA PRO A 17 17.62 -45.53 1.73
C PRO A 17 16.43 -44.57 1.55
N ASN A 18 15.41 -45.02 0.83
CA ASN A 18 14.18 -44.30 0.55
C ASN A 18 13.52 -43.73 1.82
N LEU A 19 13.25 -42.42 1.87
CA LEU A 19 12.25 -41.86 2.77
C LEU A 19 10.83 -42.17 2.26
N GLN A 20 10.42 -43.43 2.44
CA GLN A 20 9.00 -43.79 2.51
C GLN A 20 8.77 -44.68 3.73
N ASN A 21 7.69 -44.36 4.46
CA ASN A 21 7.18 -45.06 5.65
C ASN A 21 7.91 -44.84 6.98
N GLN A 22 7.71 -43.65 7.58
CA GLN A 22 7.42 -43.59 9.02
C GLN A 22 6.57 -42.35 9.36
N PHE A 23 5.24 -42.46 9.21
CA PHE A 23 4.23 -41.77 10.02
C PHE A 23 2.86 -42.46 9.83
N LYS A 24 2.71 -43.63 10.45
CA LYS A 24 1.41 -44.30 10.67
C LYS A 24 1.13 -44.36 12.17
N SER A 25 0.59 -43.29 12.74
CA SER A 25 -0.34 -43.33 13.88
C SER A 25 -0.78 -41.92 14.27
N ASN A 26 -1.96 -41.52 13.79
CA ASN A 26 -2.96 -40.75 14.54
C ASN A 26 -4.21 -40.67 13.65
N GLY A 27 -5.24 -41.44 14.02
CA GLY A 27 -6.45 -41.63 13.22
C GLY A 27 -7.43 -40.46 13.25
N ASP A 28 -8.57 -40.68 12.60
CA ASP A 28 -9.76 -39.82 12.46
C ASP A 28 -9.63 -38.49 11.70
N SER A 29 -8.73 -37.57 12.05
CA SER A 29 -8.82 -36.20 11.48
C SER A 29 -8.60 -36.15 9.95
N SER A 30 -7.66 -36.93 9.41
CA SER A 30 -7.35 -36.91 7.97
C SER A 30 -8.44 -37.55 7.10
N VAL A 31 -9.22 -38.49 7.64
CA VAL A 31 -10.26 -39.19 6.88
C VAL A 31 -11.50 -38.30 6.74
N GLU A 32 -11.90 -37.59 7.80
CA GLU A 32 -12.99 -36.60 7.72
C GLU A 32 -12.66 -35.47 6.74
N ILE A 33 -11.41 -34.98 6.74
CA ILE A 33 -10.96 -33.94 5.79
C ILE A 33 -11.08 -34.45 4.33
N LEU A 34 -10.66 -35.68 4.04
CA LEU A 34 -10.79 -36.27 2.71
C LEU A 34 -12.25 -36.52 2.29
N LEU A 35 -13.12 -36.92 3.24
CA LEU A 35 -14.56 -37.06 3.00
C LEU A 35 -15.24 -35.70 2.74
N PHE A 36 -14.79 -34.65 3.43
CA PHE A 36 -15.27 -33.27 3.24
C PHE A 36 -14.88 -32.74 1.85
N PHE A 37 -13.61 -32.86 1.46
CA PHE A 37 -13.15 -32.48 0.11
C PHE A 37 -13.80 -33.33 -0.99
N GLY A 38 -13.99 -34.63 -0.78
CA GLY A 38 -14.70 -35.51 -1.73
C GLY A 38 -16.17 -35.13 -1.92
N SER A 39 -16.83 -34.64 -0.85
CA SER A 39 -18.20 -34.14 -0.90
C SER A 39 -18.30 -32.80 -1.64
N ILE A 40 -17.36 -31.88 -1.39
CA ILE A 40 -17.23 -30.62 -2.14
C ILE A 40 -16.99 -30.90 -3.63
N TYR A 41 -16.08 -31.81 -3.97
CA TYR A 41 -15.78 -32.17 -5.36
C TYR A 41 -17.00 -32.78 -6.09
N LYS A 42 -17.79 -33.62 -5.42
CA LYS A 42 -19.05 -34.13 -5.99
C LYS A 42 -20.08 -33.01 -6.20
N ALA A 43 -20.22 -32.10 -5.25
CA ALA A 43 -21.15 -30.98 -5.36
C ALA A 43 -20.77 -30.01 -6.50
N THR A 44 -19.50 -29.62 -6.60
CA THR A 44 -19.02 -28.74 -7.66
C THR A 44 -19.12 -29.40 -9.04
N LYS A 45 -18.78 -30.69 -9.16
CA LYS A 45 -18.95 -31.45 -10.42
C LYS A 45 -20.42 -31.55 -10.86
N ALA A 46 -21.35 -31.74 -9.93
CA ALA A 46 -22.78 -31.77 -10.23
C ALA A 46 -23.33 -30.39 -10.66
N ILE A 47 -22.82 -29.30 -10.08
CA ILE A 47 -23.14 -27.92 -10.50
C ILE A 47 -22.60 -27.66 -11.91
N LEU A 48 -21.34 -28.00 -12.18
CA LEU A 48 -20.74 -27.86 -13.51
C LEU A 48 -21.48 -28.65 -14.58
N GLN A 49 -21.90 -29.89 -14.29
CA GLN A 49 -22.71 -30.67 -15.24
C GLN A 49 -24.09 -30.04 -15.52
N LYS A 50 -24.73 -29.42 -14.53
CA LYS A 50 -25.99 -28.69 -14.75
C LYS A 50 -25.80 -27.43 -15.61
N LEU A 51 -24.70 -26.70 -15.42
CA LEU A 51 -24.37 -25.53 -16.25
C LEU A 51 -24.09 -25.93 -17.70
N VAL A 52 -23.37 -27.02 -17.96
CA VAL A 52 -23.09 -27.54 -19.31
C VAL A 52 -24.34 -28.06 -20.05
N VAL A 53 -25.35 -28.55 -19.33
CA VAL A 53 -26.64 -28.94 -19.93
C VAL A 53 -27.47 -27.71 -20.30
N SER A 54 -27.34 -26.61 -19.55
CA SER A 54 -28.14 -25.38 -19.78
C SER A 54 -27.72 -24.57 -21.01
N THR A 55 -26.54 -24.80 -21.59
CA THR A 55 -26.01 -24.02 -22.73
C THR A 55 -26.27 -24.66 -24.11
N LYS A 56 -27.14 -25.68 -24.20
CA LYS A 56 -27.47 -26.38 -25.46
C LYS A 56 -28.83 -26.02 -26.08
N ALA A 57 -29.48 -24.96 -25.59
CA ALA A 57 -30.73 -24.45 -26.13
C ALA A 57 -30.63 -22.94 -26.39
N ALA A 58 -30.02 -22.58 -27.52
CA ALA A 58 -30.06 -21.24 -28.10
C ALA A 58 -30.07 -21.40 -29.63
N ASP A 59 -31.01 -20.73 -30.30
CA ASP A 59 -31.21 -20.84 -31.75
C ASP A 59 -30.06 -20.21 -32.56
N PRO A 60 -29.81 -20.65 -33.80
CA PRO A 60 -28.78 -20.08 -34.65
C PRO A 60 -29.10 -18.61 -35.05
N PRO A 61 -28.10 -17.73 -35.13
CA PRO A 61 -28.30 -16.32 -35.46
C PRO A 61 -28.70 -16.11 -36.93
N LEU A 62 -29.58 -15.14 -37.16
CA LEU A 62 -30.03 -14.69 -38.49
C LEU A 62 -28.92 -13.91 -39.24
N PRO A 63 -28.95 -13.89 -40.58
CA PRO A 63 -27.93 -13.24 -41.40
C PRO A 63 -27.99 -11.71 -41.33
N ILE A 64 -26.82 -11.09 -41.43
CA ILE A 64 -26.63 -9.64 -41.36
C ILE A 64 -26.75 -9.04 -42.77
N HIS A 65 -27.57 -7.99 -42.94
CA HIS A 65 -27.63 -7.20 -44.17
C HIS A 65 -26.66 -6.01 -44.15
N GLU A 66 -26.02 -5.73 -45.28
CA GLU A 66 -25.13 -4.57 -45.48
C GLU A 66 -25.88 -3.23 -45.51
N PRO A 67 -25.33 -2.14 -44.93
CA PRO A 67 -25.78 -0.77 -45.19
C PRO A 67 -25.08 -0.13 -46.40
N LEU A 68 -25.86 0.57 -47.23
CA LEU A 68 -25.40 1.29 -48.43
C LEU A 68 -24.62 2.59 -48.12
N LEU A 69 -23.73 2.97 -49.04
CA LEU A 69 -22.92 4.21 -49.01
C LEU A 69 -23.75 5.50 -49.10
N ALA A 70 -23.22 6.57 -48.47
CA ALA A 70 -23.44 7.96 -48.87
C ALA A 70 -22.11 8.77 -48.70
N PRO A 71 -21.86 9.84 -49.48
CA PRO A 71 -20.49 10.27 -49.80
C PRO A 71 -19.90 11.39 -48.93
N THR A 72 -18.56 11.41 -48.87
CA THR A 72 -17.71 12.47 -48.30
C THR A 72 -17.52 13.68 -49.22
N PRO A 73 -17.45 14.92 -48.69
CA PRO A 73 -16.88 16.06 -49.41
C PRO A 73 -15.35 16.14 -49.26
N GLN A 74 -14.67 16.60 -50.31
CA GLN A 74 -13.23 16.94 -50.33
C GLN A 74 -13.00 18.39 -49.87
N ILE A 75 -11.76 18.73 -49.48
CA ILE A 75 -11.06 19.98 -49.85
C ILE A 75 -9.53 19.79 -49.69
N CYS A 76 -8.76 20.65 -50.37
CA CYS A 76 -7.43 20.36 -50.93
C CYS A 76 -6.21 20.72 -50.05
N SER A 77 -5.02 20.53 -50.65
CA SER A 77 -3.69 20.45 -50.04
C SER A 77 -2.73 21.61 -50.42
N ARG A 78 -1.55 21.63 -49.78
CA ARG A 78 -0.36 22.51 -50.00
C ARG A 78 -0.53 23.97 -49.51
N GLY A 79 0.51 24.71 -49.11
CA GLY A 79 1.92 24.35 -48.88
C GLY A 79 2.85 25.59 -48.85
N ASP A 80 3.85 25.55 -47.97
CA ASP A 80 5.15 26.24 -48.01
C ASP A 80 5.38 27.74 -47.66
N SER A 81 6.52 27.94 -46.98
CA SER A 81 7.42 29.13 -46.98
C SER A 81 7.11 30.43 -46.20
N SER A 82 8.19 31.18 -45.95
CA SER A 82 8.42 32.23 -44.93
C SER A 82 8.41 33.68 -45.45
N LEU A 83 8.27 34.70 -44.56
CA LEU A 83 9.25 35.80 -44.38
C LEU A 83 8.88 36.85 -43.29
N HIS A 84 9.85 37.73 -42.97
CA HIS A 84 9.89 38.77 -41.92
C HIS A 84 8.83 39.90 -41.98
N SER A 85 8.55 40.53 -40.82
CA SER A 85 8.84 41.99 -40.61
C SER A 85 8.70 42.44 -39.14
N LEU A 86 9.48 43.46 -38.77
CA LEU A 86 9.44 44.18 -37.49
C LEU A 86 8.66 45.49 -37.65
N SER A 87 7.99 45.96 -36.60
CA SER A 87 7.78 47.40 -36.36
C SER A 87 7.51 47.69 -34.89
N VAL A 88 7.88 48.91 -34.49
CA VAL A 88 7.77 49.49 -33.14
C VAL A 88 6.84 50.71 -33.26
N ASP A 89 6.16 51.11 -32.19
CA ASP A 89 5.90 52.55 -31.97
C ASP A 89 5.53 52.89 -30.51
N SER A 90 5.57 54.19 -30.18
CA SER A 90 5.77 54.68 -28.81
C SER A 90 4.90 55.90 -28.44
N ALA A 91 4.20 55.83 -27.30
CA ALA A 91 3.65 56.93 -26.48
C ALA A 91 2.90 56.30 -25.26
N GLY A 92 2.90 56.81 -24.02
CA GLY A 92 3.55 57.97 -23.41
C GLY A 92 2.64 58.60 -22.32
N SER A 93 3.16 58.84 -21.09
CA SER A 93 2.50 59.59 -19.98
C SER A 93 1.38 58.85 -19.20
N LEU A 94 1.20 58.91 -17.86
CA LEU A 94 1.99 59.47 -16.73
C LEU A 94 1.56 58.80 -15.39
N THR A 95 2.47 58.68 -14.40
CA THR A 95 2.30 58.58 -12.91
C THR A 95 1.14 57.76 -12.27
N GLY A 96 1.33 56.96 -11.21
CA GLY A 96 2.55 56.63 -10.45
C GLY A 96 2.21 56.03 -9.07
N LEU A 97 3.09 55.16 -8.54
CA LEU A 97 3.08 54.63 -7.17
C LEU A 97 4.53 54.20 -6.80
N ILE A 98 4.95 54.39 -5.55
CA ILE A 98 6.36 54.25 -5.09
C ILE A 98 6.48 53.22 -3.96
N SER A 99 7.69 52.64 -3.84
CA SER A 99 8.21 51.61 -2.89
C SER A 99 7.75 50.18 -3.19
N GLY A 100 8.62 49.18 -3.40
CA GLY A 100 10.07 49.02 -3.08
C GLY A 100 10.21 48.13 -1.83
N ILE A 101 10.89 46.99 -1.84
CA ILE A 101 12.31 46.76 -2.20
C ILE A 101 12.52 45.28 -2.60
N ASP A 102 13.09 45.10 -3.79
CA ASP A 102 14.21 44.21 -4.20
C ASP A 102 14.21 42.70 -3.89
N ASP A 103 13.90 41.89 -4.92
CA ASP A 103 14.33 40.49 -5.08
C ASP A 103 15.59 40.44 -5.97
N GLU A 104 16.71 39.95 -5.44
CA GLU A 104 17.95 39.67 -6.21
C GLU A 104 18.00 38.20 -6.63
N ASP A 105 17.95 37.96 -7.95
CA ASP A 105 18.10 36.64 -8.56
C ASP A 105 19.54 36.11 -8.40
N VAL A 106 19.71 35.01 -7.65
CA VAL A 106 20.97 34.26 -7.61
C VAL A 106 20.80 32.89 -8.24
N GLN A 107 21.12 32.81 -9.53
CA GLN A 107 21.37 31.55 -10.24
C GLN A 107 22.55 30.81 -9.58
N TYR A 108 22.36 29.54 -9.23
CA TYR A 108 23.45 28.64 -8.84
C TYR A 108 23.50 27.45 -9.80
N GLU A 109 24.69 27.22 -10.38
CA GLU A 109 24.92 26.16 -11.37
C GLU A 109 24.77 24.76 -10.76
N ASP A 110 24.12 23.86 -11.51
CA ASP A 110 23.97 22.45 -11.15
C ASP A 110 25.24 21.65 -11.46
N VAL A 111 26.10 21.52 -10.45
CA VAL A 111 27.23 20.58 -10.45
C VAL A 111 27.22 19.74 -9.18
N GLY A 112 26.15 18.95 -9.00
CA GLY A 112 26.00 18.06 -7.85
C GLY A 112 25.18 16.81 -8.15
N ARG A 113 25.77 15.84 -8.88
CA ARG A 113 25.15 14.55 -9.27
C ARG A 113 24.51 13.82 -8.08
N CYS A 114 23.23 14.08 -7.85
CA CYS A 114 22.41 13.37 -6.89
C CYS A 114 21.74 12.20 -7.62
N GLN A 115 21.83 10.97 -7.08
CA GLN A 115 21.07 9.83 -7.61
C GLN A 115 19.58 10.00 -7.27
N MET A 116 18.90 10.80 -8.08
CA MET A 116 17.45 10.77 -8.21
C MET A 116 17.08 9.40 -8.77
N TYR A 117 16.42 8.57 -7.96
CA TYR A 117 15.79 7.36 -8.47
C TYR A 117 14.63 7.74 -9.39
N SER A 118 14.92 7.85 -10.69
CA SER A 118 13.91 7.67 -11.72
C SER A 118 13.38 6.25 -11.59
N ALA A 119 12.09 6.11 -11.31
CA ALA A 119 11.42 4.82 -11.38
C ALA A 119 11.30 4.44 -12.86
N ASP A 120 12.28 3.68 -13.36
CA ASP A 120 12.20 3.10 -14.69
C ASP A 120 11.02 2.16 -14.80
N ARG A 121 10.42 2.14 -16.00
CA ARG A 121 9.26 1.32 -16.34
C ARG A 121 9.66 -0.14 -16.58
N ASN A 122 8.62 -0.98 -16.67
CA ASN A 122 8.59 -2.43 -16.92
C ASN A 122 8.50 -3.24 -15.62
N GLU A 123 7.75 -4.34 -15.55
CA GLU A 123 7.04 -5.07 -16.60
C GLU A 123 5.72 -5.62 -16.02
N ILE A 124 4.63 -5.61 -16.79
CA ILE A 124 3.34 -6.16 -16.32
C ILE A 124 3.32 -7.64 -16.66
N ASP A 125 3.45 -8.48 -15.65
CA ASP A 125 3.13 -9.90 -15.74
C ASP A 125 1.61 -10.06 -15.96
N ARG A 126 1.21 -10.20 -17.22
CA ARG A 126 -0.17 -10.50 -17.62
C ARG A 126 -0.32 -11.99 -17.78
N ASP A 127 -0.83 -12.65 -16.75
CA ASP A 127 -1.51 -13.93 -16.95
C ASP A 127 -2.73 -14.11 -16.04
N HIS A 128 -3.71 -14.86 -16.54
CA HIS A 128 -4.98 -15.20 -15.87
C HIS A 128 -5.99 -14.07 -15.59
N VAL A 129 -6.52 -13.47 -16.67
CA VAL A 129 -7.89 -12.92 -16.64
C VAL A 129 -8.89 -14.08 -16.73
N VAL A 130 -9.55 -14.41 -15.62
CA VAL A 130 -10.77 -15.25 -15.64
C VAL A 130 -11.98 -14.32 -15.68
N SER A 131 -12.72 -14.38 -16.77
CA SER A 131 -13.94 -13.59 -16.99
C SER A 131 -14.98 -13.84 -15.89
N VAL A 132 -15.39 -12.80 -15.18
CA VAL A 132 -16.52 -12.87 -14.24
C VAL A 132 -17.80 -12.59 -15.04
N PRO A 133 -18.78 -13.51 -15.10
CA PRO A 133 -20.06 -13.22 -15.74
C PRO A 133 -20.85 -12.18 -14.94
N GLU A 134 -21.52 -11.25 -15.64
CA GLU A 134 -22.52 -10.40 -15.02
C GLU A 134 -23.66 -11.26 -14.45
N ILE A 135 -23.86 -11.20 -13.13
CA ILE A 135 -25.00 -11.84 -12.48
C ILE A 135 -26.14 -10.82 -12.47
N GLN A 136 -27.08 -10.99 -13.40
CA GLN A 136 -28.34 -10.28 -13.41
C GLN A 136 -29.14 -10.65 -12.15
N VAL A 137 -29.37 -9.67 -11.28
CA VAL A 137 -29.97 -9.88 -9.96
C VAL A 137 -31.49 -9.90 -10.07
N ASP A 138 -32.08 -11.09 -10.21
CA ASP A 138 -33.52 -11.24 -10.34
C ASP A 138 -34.23 -11.16 -8.98
N CYS A 139 -35.26 -10.32 -8.89
CA CYS A 139 -35.90 -9.92 -7.63
C CYS A 139 -36.89 -10.98 -7.10
N LEU A 140 -36.37 -12.03 -6.45
CA LEU A 140 -37.19 -13.04 -5.78
C LEU A 140 -37.71 -12.59 -4.41
N GLU A 141 -39.01 -12.30 -4.33
CA GLU A 141 -39.72 -11.97 -3.09
C GLU A 141 -39.61 -13.08 -2.03
N LYS A 142 -38.85 -12.83 -0.96
CA LYS A 142 -38.73 -13.76 0.17
C LYS A 142 -39.91 -13.63 1.13
N LYS A 143 -40.90 -14.52 1.01
CA LYS A 143 -41.96 -14.70 2.04
C LYS A 143 -41.31 -15.06 3.39
N SER A 144 -41.49 -14.18 4.37
CA SER A 144 -40.79 -14.28 5.66
C SER A 144 -41.38 -15.35 6.58
N SER A 145 -40.65 -16.45 6.77
CA SER A 145 -40.91 -17.38 7.87
C SER A 145 -40.30 -16.83 9.17
N ARG A 146 -41.12 -16.72 10.23
CA ARG A 146 -40.71 -16.14 11.52
C ARG A 146 -39.49 -16.84 12.16
N LYS A 147 -39.22 -18.11 11.82
CA LYS A 147 -38.07 -18.89 12.33
C LYS A 147 -36.69 -18.50 11.78
N GLY A 148 -36.60 -17.69 10.72
CA GLY A 148 -35.29 -17.20 10.22
C GLY A 148 -34.69 -16.09 11.09
N ARG A 149 -35.55 -15.23 11.65
CA ARG A 149 -35.18 -13.95 12.27
C ARG A 149 -34.45 -14.08 13.62
N GLU A 150 -34.54 -15.24 14.26
CA GLU A 150 -33.83 -15.56 15.52
C GLU A 150 -32.42 -16.12 15.27
N ARG A 151 -32.21 -16.82 14.14
CA ARG A 151 -30.87 -17.30 13.75
C ARG A 151 -29.98 -16.17 13.23
N GLU A 152 -30.51 -15.21 12.47
CA GLU A 152 -29.72 -14.03 12.08
C GLU A 152 -29.37 -13.15 13.30
N LYS A 153 -30.29 -12.98 14.26
CA LYS A 153 -30.01 -12.28 15.53
C LYS A 153 -28.92 -12.93 16.39
N SER A 154 -28.66 -14.23 16.23
CA SER A 154 -27.60 -14.95 16.94
C SER A 154 -26.27 -15.01 16.16
N ILE A 155 -26.27 -14.81 14.84
CA ILE A 155 -25.05 -14.65 14.03
C ILE A 155 -24.48 -13.23 14.18
N ALA A 156 -25.34 -12.23 14.40
CA ALA A 156 -24.95 -10.92 14.92
C ALA A 156 -24.59 -10.96 16.43
N ALA A 157 -24.00 -12.07 16.90
CA ALA A 157 -23.27 -12.10 18.16
C ALA A 157 -22.22 -10.99 18.11
N VAL A 158 -22.45 -9.93 18.88
CA VAL A 158 -21.72 -8.66 18.79
C VAL A 158 -20.22 -8.94 18.86
N VAL A 159 -19.53 -8.81 17.72
CA VAL A 159 -18.08 -8.99 17.64
C VAL A 159 -17.47 -7.92 18.54
N LYS A 160 -17.08 -8.32 19.75
CA LYS A 160 -16.62 -7.42 20.79
C LYS A 160 -15.41 -6.66 20.27
N GLU A 161 -15.58 -5.34 20.17
CA GLU A 161 -14.57 -4.43 19.66
C GLU A 161 -13.21 -4.71 20.31
N LYS A 162 -12.21 -4.98 19.47
CA LYS A 162 -10.81 -5.11 19.90
C LYS A 162 -10.14 -3.76 19.73
N ARG A 163 -9.28 -3.40 20.68
CA ARG A 163 -8.58 -2.12 20.68
C ARG A 163 -7.13 -2.31 21.10
N ILE A 164 -6.25 -1.53 20.50
CA ILE A 164 -4.85 -1.37 20.89
C ILE A 164 -4.54 0.12 20.92
N LYS A 165 -4.34 0.66 22.12
CA LYS A 165 -4.23 2.11 22.37
C LYS A 165 -5.41 2.87 21.72
N HIS A 166 -5.13 3.70 20.72
CA HIS A 166 -6.11 4.52 19.99
C HIS A 166 -6.66 3.86 18.71
N TYR A 167 -6.25 2.63 18.38
CA TYR A 167 -6.77 1.89 17.23
C TYR A 167 -7.86 0.89 17.63
N SER A 168 -8.85 0.71 16.77
CA SER A 168 -10.03 -0.15 16.98
C SER A 168 -10.23 -1.09 15.80
N SER A 169 -10.75 -2.28 16.06
CA SER A 169 -11.17 -3.24 15.02
C SER A 169 -12.36 -2.75 14.18
N ARG A 170 -12.93 -1.58 14.49
CA ARG A 170 -13.98 -0.91 13.71
C ARG A 170 -13.46 0.17 12.76
N HIS A 171 -12.23 0.66 12.95
CA HIS A 171 -11.65 1.69 12.09
C HIS A 171 -11.20 1.10 10.75
N ASN A 172 -11.45 1.79 9.63
CA ASN A 172 -10.72 1.56 8.39
C ASN A 172 -9.37 2.27 8.51
N ILE A 173 -8.28 1.49 8.40
CA ILE A 173 -6.92 1.96 8.69
C ILE A 173 -6.06 1.90 7.43
N LEU A 174 -5.47 3.04 7.07
CA LEU A 174 -4.37 3.12 6.11
C LEU A 174 -3.06 3.29 6.88
N LEU A 175 -2.08 2.42 6.63
CA LEU A 175 -0.70 2.60 7.08
C LEU A 175 0.18 2.98 5.89
N VAL A 176 1.03 3.98 6.11
CA VAL A 176 1.80 4.65 5.05
C VAL A 176 3.28 4.60 5.39
N GLY A 177 4.09 4.21 4.42
CA GLY A 177 5.55 4.13 4.56
C GLY A 177 6.03 3.04 5.53
N GLU A 178 5.34 1.90 5.57
CA GLU A 178 5.79 0.74 6.34
C GLU A 178 7.16 0.24 5.82
N GLY A 179 8.09 0.00 6.75
CA GLY A 179 9.38 -0.67 6.49
C GLY A 179 9.20 -2.19 6.45
N ASP A 180 9.52 -2.88 7.56
CA ASP A 180 9.34 -4.33 7.65
C ASP A 180 7.89 -4.79 7.94
N PHE A 181 6.89 -3.92 7.81
CA PHE A 181 5.46 -4.17 8.10
C PHE A 181 5.16 -4.65 9.53
N SER A 182 6.11 -4.56 10.47
CA SER A 182 5.96 -5.08 11.84
C SER A 182 4.90 -4.35 12.66
N PHE A 183 4.68 -3.05 12.42
CA PHE A 183 3.62 -2.28 13.06
C PHE A 183 2.24 -2.72 12.57
N SER A 184 2.04 -2.82 11.25
CA SER A 184 0.81 -3.36 10.68
C SER A 184 0.50 -4.78 11.17
N ALA A 185 1.52 -5.64 11.24
CA ALA A 185 1.37 -6.99 11.77
C ALA A 185 1.03 -6.98 13.28
N CYS A 186 1.56 -6.04 14.07
CA CYS A 186 1.17 -5.84 15.47
C CYS A 186 -0.31 -5.46 15.59
N LEU A 187 -0.79 -4.48 14.81
CA LEU A 187 -2.21 -4.10 14.81
C LEU A 187 -3.09 -5.28 14.40
N ALA A 188 -2.73 -6.00 13.32
CA ALA A 188 -3.46 -7.16 12.85
C ALA A 188 -3.58 -8.27 13.91
N ARG A 189 -2.51 -8.54 14.67
CA ARG A 189 -2.54 -9.49 15.80
C ARG A 189 -3.48 -9.02 16.91
N ALA A 190 -3.36 -7.77 17.35
CA ALA A 190 -4.13 -7.22 18.48
C ALA A 190 -5.62 -7.03 18.16
N LEU A 191 -5.95 -6.65 16.93
CA LEU A 191 -7.32 -6.50 16.43
C LEU A 191 -7.94 -7.83 15.98
N VAL A 192 -7.17 -8.92 16.01
CA VAL A 192 -7.50 -10.29 15.56
C VAL A 192 -7.69 -10.42 14.04
N SER A 193 -8.37 -9.47 13.42
CA SER A 193 -8.55 -9.32 11.97
C SER A 193 -7.87 -8.05 11.45
N ALA A 194 -7.54 -8.06 10.16
CA ALA A 194 -7.00 -6.93 9.42
C ALA A 194 -7.76 -6.64 8.12
N ALA A 195 -8.96 -7.19 7.93
CA ALA A 195 -9.78 -7.01 6.71
C ALA A 195 -10.04 -5.53 6.32
N ASN A 196 -10.02 -4.65 7.31
CA ASN A 196 -10.18 -3.20 7.26
C ASN A 196 -8.83 -2.43 7.30
N ILE A 197 -7.70 -3.11 7.11
CA ILE A 197 -6.35 -2.54 7.13
C ILE A 197 -5.73 -2.63 5.73
N ILE A 198 -5.25 -1.49 5.25
CA ILE A 198 -4.38 -1.37 4.08
C ILE A 198 -3.02 -0.88 4.57
N ALA A 199 -1.98 -1.69 4.40
CA ALA A 199 -0.61 -1.32 4.72
C ALA A 199 0.18 -1.05 3.45
N THR A 200 0.89 0.06 3.39
CA THR A 200 1.57 0.52 2.18
C THR A 200 3.04 0.87 2.42
N SER A 201 3.91 0.50 1.48
CA SER A 201 5.33 0.91 1.44
C SER A 201 5.64 1.65 0.14
N LEU A 202 6.64 2.54 0.19
CA LEU A 202 7.26 3.08 -1.02
C LEU A 202 8.14 2.02 -1.69
N ASP A 203 8.89 1.25 -0.88
CA ASP A 203 9.76 0.17 -1.32
C ASP A 203 8.99 -0.98 -2.01
N SER A 204 9.63 -1.64 -2.99
CA SER A 204 9.11 -2.85 -3.65
C SER A 204 9.24 -4.09 -2.77
N GLN A 205 8.46 -5.15 -3.04
CA GLN A 205 8.51 -6.39 -2.25
C GLN A 205 9.90 -7.05 -2.29
N GLU A 206 10.65 -6.88 -3.38
CA GLU A 206 12.00 -7.39 -3.62
C GLU A 206 13.01 -6.63 -2.77
N PHE A 207 12.89 -5.30 -2.68
CA PHE A 207 13.69 -4.49 -1.79
C PHE A 207 13.44 -4.88 -0.32
N LEU A 208 12.18 -5.01 0.08
CA LEU A 208 11.82 -5.42 1.45
C LEU A 208 12.42 -6.80 1.79
N LYS A 209 12.27 -7.78 0.89
CA LYS A 209 12.82 -9.13 1.02
C LYS A 209 14.35 -9.14 1.16
N LYS A 210 15.05 -8.26 0.45
CA LYS A 210 16.52 -8.17 0.47
C LYS A 210 17.05 -7.52 1.75
N ASN A 211 16.33 -6.55 2.30
CA ASN A 211 16.87 -5.63 3.31
C ASN A 211 16.32 -5.80 4.72
N TYR A 212 15.15 -6.43 4.90
CA TYR A 212 14.49 -6.59 6.19
C TYR A 212 14.10 -8.06 6.41
N GLY A 213 14.82 -8.78 7.28
CA GLY A 213 14.68 -10.23 7.42
C GLY A 213 13.29 -10.71 7.83
N ASN A 214 12.54 -9.87 8.56
CA ASN A 214 11.18 -10.16 9.01
C ASN A 214 10.06 -9.67 8.08
N ALA A 215 10.36 -8.90 7.03
CA ALA A 215 9.31 -8.24 6.23
C ALA A 215 8.32 -9.23 5.60
N LEU A 216 8.81 -10.30 4.97
CA LEU A 216 7.93 -11.30 4.37
C LEU A 216 7.08 -12.05 5.41
N SER A 217 7.60 -12.28 6.62
CA SER A 217 6.84 -12.90 7.71
C SER A 217 5.73 -11.97 8.21
N ASN A 218 6.01 -10.68 8.40
CA ASN A 218 5.03 -9.68 8.80
C ASN A 218 3.95 -9.45 7.73
N ILE A 219 4.34 -9.40 6.45
CA ILE A 219 3.43 -9.33 5.30
C ILE A 219 2.54 -10.58 5.23
N ALA A 220 3.11 -11.78 5.45
CA ALA A 220 2.35 -13.02 5.49
C ALA A 220 1.34 -13.04 6.66
N GLU A 221 1.74 -12.61 7.87
CA GLU A 221 0.85 -12.50 9.03
C GLU A 221 -0.29 -11.51 8.80
N LEU A 222 -0.03 -10.38 8.13
CA LEU A 222 -1.05 -9.41 7.76
C LEU A 222 -2.03 -9.99 6.73
N ARG A 223 -1.53 -10.59 5.64
CA ARG A 223 -2.34 -11.24 4.59
C ARG A 223 -3.18 -12.40 5.15
N ARG A 224 -2.61 -13.21 6.06
CA ARG A 224 -3.30 -14.30 6.78
C ARG A 224 -4.50 -13.83 7.61
N ARG A 225 -4.51 -12.55 8.01
CA ARG A 225 -5.61 -11.89 8.72
C ARG A 225 -6.49 -11.04 7.81
N ALA A 226 -6.45 -11.30 6.50
CA ALA A 226 -7.17 -10.59 5.43
C ALA A 226 -6.75 -9.11 5.22
N GLY A 227 -5.61 -8.69 5.77
CA GLY A 227 -5.06 -7.36 5.53
C GLY A 227 -4.47 -7.21 4.12
N LYS A 228 -4.65 -6.03 3.53
CA LYS A 228 -4.14 -5.69 2.20
C LYS A 228 -2.75 -5.07 2.32
N VAL A 229 -1.85 -5.46 1.40
CA VAL A 229 -0.47 -4.96 1.32
C VAL A 229 -0.24 -4.41 -0.08
N MET A 230 0.27 -3.19 -0.15
CA MET A 230 0.56 -2.48 -1.41
C MET A 230 1.98 -1.90 -1.37
N HIS A 231 2.67 -1.94 -2.51
CA HIS A 231 4.05 -1.47 -2.66
C HIS A 231 4.11 -0.35 -3.71
N GLY A 232 5.18 0.46 -3.73
CA GLY A 232 5.29 1.59 -4.65
C GLY A 232 4.42 2.81 -4.30
N ILE A 233 3.85 2.88 -3.10
CA ILE A 233 2.92 3.94 -2.70
C ILE A 233 3.68 5.16 -2.16
N ASP A 234 3.76 6.20 -2.98
CA ASP A 234 4.32 7.51 -2.60
C ASP A 234 3.35 8.27 -1.70
N ALA A 235 3.71 8.42 -0.42
CA ALA A 235 2.98 9.17 0.60
C ALA A 235 2.66 10.62 0.20
N THR A 236 3.40 11.20 -0.76
CA THR A 236 3.20 12.56 -1.26
C THR A 236 2.23 12.66 -2.44
N LYS A 237 1.74 11.51 -2.94
CA LYS A 237 0.81 11.39 -4.09
C LYS A 237 -0.37 10.44 -3.84
N MET A 238 -0.42 9.77 -2.69
CA MET A 238 -1.35 8.67 -2.39
C MET A 238 -2.84 9.01 -2.57
N ALA A 239 -3.25 10.28 -2.45
CA ALA A 239 -4.64 10.70 -2.67
C ALA A 239 -5.08 10.60 -4.15
N ASN A 240 -4.11 10.59 -5.08
CA ASN A 240 -4.33 10.44 -6.52
C ASN A 240 -3.88 9.07 -7.04
N HIS A 241 -3.59 8.11 -6.15
CA HIS A 241 -3.20 6.76 -6.55
C HIS A 241 -4.46 5.97 -6.93
N GLU A 242 -4.48 5.35 -8.12
CA GLU A 242 -5.66 4.71 -8.73
C GLU A 242 -6.44 3.79 -7.76
N LEU A 243 -5.71 2.97 -6.98
CA LEU A 243 -6.28 2.03 -6.02
C LEU A 243 -6.69 2.64 -4.65
N LEU A 244 -6.38 3.90 -4.39
CA LEU A 244 -6.62 4.58 -3.10
C LEU A 244 -7.49 5.85 -3.22
N GLN A 245 -7.53 6.50 -4.38
CA GLN A 245 -8.16 7.81 -4.60
C GLN A 245 -9.67 7.90 -4.29
N HIS A 246 -10.36 6.75 -4.25
CA HIS A 246 -11.78 6.65 -3.92
C HIS A 246 -12.04 6.11 -2.51
N LEU A 247 -10.98 5.80 -1.74
CA LEU A 247 -11.09 5.26 -0.39
C LEU A 247 -10.99 6.37 0.65
N LYS A 248 -11.78 6.23 1.72
CA LYS A 248 -11.74 7.10 2.89
C LYS A 248 -11.46 6.26 4.13
N PHE A 249 -10.72 6.83 5.09
CA PHE A 249 -10.21 6.11 6.25
C PHE A 249 -10.56 6.81 7.56
N ASP A 250 -10.92 6.00 8.56
CA ASP A 250 -11.04 6.45 9.94
C ASP A 250 -9.68 6.82 10.52
N ARG A 251 -8.62 6.11 10.15
CA ARG A 251 -7.25 6.37 10.63
C ARG A 251 -6.23 6.25 9.52
N ILE A 252 -5.40 7.28 9.34
CA ILE A 252 -4.25 7.27 8.43
C ILE A 252 -2.99 7.42 9.28
N ILE A 253 -2.08 6.44 9.22
CA ILE A 253 -0.94 6.32 10.12
C ILE A 253 0.36 6.43 9.32
N TYR A 254 1.25 7.34 9.72
CA TYR A 254 2.61 7.42 9.20
C TYR A 254 3.59 7.52 10.37
N ASN A 255 4.23 6.40 10.70
CA ASN A 255 5.19 6.33 11.80
C ASN A 255 6.59 6.75 11.32
N PHE A 256 7.18 7.71 12.01
CA PHE A 256 8.54 8.22 11.81
C PHE A 256 8.87 8.62 10.36
N PRO A 257 8.05 9.49 9.72
CA PRO A 257 8.26 9.93 8.35
C PRO A 257 9.64 10.56 8.15
N TYR A 258 10.42 10.04 7.20
CA TYR A 258 11.79 10.48 6.98
C TYR A 258 12.15 10.52 5.49
N ALA A 259 12.38 11.73 4.96
CA ALA A 259 12.74 11.97 3.55
C ALA A 259 14.15 11.48 3.12
N GLY A 260 14.88 10.84 4.03
CA GLY A 260 16.15 10.17 3.77
C GLY A 260 17.39 10.81 4.36
N PHE A 261 18.50 10.10 4.20
CA PHE A 261 19.80 10.58 4.61
C PHE A 261 20.38 11.48 3.50
N PHE A 262 20.96 12.59 3.92
CA PHE A 262 21.63 13.54 3.04
C PHE A 262 23.10 13.61 3.40
N ASP A 263 23.95 14.01 2.45
CA ASP A 263 25.36 14.20 2.72
C ASP A 263 25.57 15.25 3.83
N LYS A 264 26.58 15.05 4.68
CA LYS A 264 26.88 15.95 5.81
C LYS A 264 27.28 17.36 5.37
N SER A 265 27.71 17.54 4.13
CA SER A 265 27.96 18.84 3.50
C SER A 265 26.67 19.62 3.19
N VAL A 266 25.52 18.95 3.06
CA VAL A 266 24.24 19.63 2.81
C VAL A 266 23.85 20.44 4.06
N PRO A 267 23.58 21.75 3.94
CA PRO A 267 23.23 22.57 5.09
C PRO A 267 22.02 22.02 5.87
N ARG A 268 22.09 22.12 7.21
CA ARG A 268 21.07 21.59 8.14
C ARG A 268 19.64 21.98 7.73
N GLU A 269 19.42 23.24 7.40
CA GLU A 269 18.08 23.72 7.03
C GLU A 269 17.62 23.21 5.66
N SER A 270 18.53 22.94 4.72
CA SER A 270 18.21 22.28 3.45
C SER A 270 17.76 20.83 3.67
N GLN A 271 18.45 20.10 4.54
CA GLN A 271 18.02 18.75 4.97
C GLN A 271 16.64 18.80 5.64
N LEU A 272 16.47 19.71 6.60
CA LEU A 272 15.24 19.87 7.35
C LEU A 272 14.06 20.30 6.48
N SER A 273 14.28 21.17 5.49
CA SER A 273 13.29 21.56 4.48
C SER A 273 12.77 20.35 3.70
N ARG A 274 13.65 19.42 3.29
CA ARG A 274 13.24 18.17 2.60
C ARG A 274 12.35 17.30 3.49
N HIS A 275 12.68 17.15 4.77
CA HIS A 275 11.83 16.41 5.70
C HIS A 275 10.49 17.09 5.98
N ARG A 276 10.48 18.40 6.25
CA ARG A 276 9.26 19.21 6.42
C ARG A 276 8.36 19.11 5.18
N LYS A 277 8.94 19.12 3.97
CA LYS A 277 8.22 18.99 2.69
C LYS A 277 7.57 17.61 2.52
N LEU A 278 8.21 16.52 2.96
CA LEU A 278 7.58 15.19 3.01
C LEU A 278 6.35 15.19 3.93
N VAL A 279 6.51 15.63 5.18
CA VAL A 279 5.42 15.65 6.17
C VAL A 279 4.27 16.54 5.70
N SER A 280 4.57 17.71 5.13
CA SER A 280 3.61 18.64 4.55
C SER A 280 2.79 18.03 3.41
N LYS A 281 3.46 17.42 2.42
CA LYS A 281 2.76 16.76 1.31
C LYS A 281 1.95 15.55 1.76
N PHE A 282 2.44 14.77 2.73
CA PHE A 282 1.68 13.66 3.30
C PHE A 282 0.39 14.16 3.98
N LEU A 283 0.47 15.18 4.84
CA LEU A 283 -0.69 15.74 5.55
C LEU A 283 -1.75 16.26 4.56
N MET A 284 -1.32 16.94 3.49
CA MET A 284 -2.17 17.41 2.39
C MET A 284 -2.86 16.27 1.62
N ASN A 285 -2.20 15.12 1.44
CA ASN A 285 -2.83 13.94 0.83
C ASN A 285 -3.79 13.26 1.81
N ALA A 286 -3.35 13.08 3.07
CA ALA A 286 -4.08 12.35 4.09
C ALA A 286 -5.39 13.06 4.48
N SER A 287 -5.41 14.39 4.59
CA SER A 287 -6.64 15.15 4.88
C SER A 287 -7.73 14.89 3.84
N ASN A 288 -7.35 14.85 2.56
CA ASN A 288 -8.23 14.53 1.44
C ASN A 288 -8.73 13.07 1.45
N MET A 289 -8.19 12.20 2.30
CA MET A 289 -8.53 10.78 2.41
C MET A 289 -9.24 10.41 3.74
N LEU A 290 -9.58 11.38 4.59
CA LEU A 290 -10.35 11.13 5.82
C LEU A 290 -11.86 10.98 5.56
N VAL A 291 -12.50 10.16 6.40
CA VAL A 291 -13.95 10.25 6.69
C VAL A 291 -14.23 11.40 7.67
N GLU A 292 -15.51 11.72 7.88
CA GLU A 292 -15.93 12.61 8.97
C GLU A 292 -15.47 12.05 10.33
N ASN A 293 -14.81 12.88 11.15
CA ASN A 293 -14.16 12.46 12.41
C ASN A 293 -13.02 11.42 12.25
N GLY A 294 -12.45 11.29 11.05
CA GLY A 294 -11.20 10.55 10.83
C GLY A 294 -10.00 11.26 11.45
N GLU A 295 -8.93 10.52 11.77
CA GLU A 295 -7.71 11.08 12.38
C GLU A 295 -6.45 10.68 11.58
N ILE A 296 -5.53 11.63 11.40
CA ILE A 296 -4.17 11.39 10.88
C ILE A 296 -3.22 11.27 12.07
N HIS A 297 -2.51 10.14 12.14
CA HIS A 297 -1.60 9.80 13.23
C HIS A 297 -0.16 9.83 12.73
N ILE A 298 0.64 10.76 13.26
CA ILE A 298 2.09 10.80 13.01
C ILE A 298 2.82 10.49 14.32
N SER A 299 3.54 9.37 14.36
CA SER A 299 4.49 9.10 15.45
C SER A 299 5.83 9.73 15.09
N HIS A 300 6.39 10.59 15.96
CA HIS A 300 7.62 11.31 15.66
C HIS A 300 8.45 11.60 16.91
N LYS A 301 9.77 11.64 16.73
CA LYS A 301 10.74 12.03 17.74
C LYS A 301 10.57 13.50 18.13
N THR A 302 10.74 13.77 19.42
CA THR A 302 10.57 15.12 19.99
C THR A 302 11.88 15.70 20.55
N ASN A 303 13.03 15.21 20.08
CA ASN A 303 14.35 15.66 20.49
C ASN A 303 15.16 16.29 19.34
N SER A 304 16.00 17.26 19.69
CA SER A 304 17.08 17.77 18.82
C SER A 304 16.59 18.11 17.39
N PHE A 305 17.27 17.63 16.35
CA PHE A 305 16.89 17.81 14.94
C PHE A 305 15.42 17.47 14.61
N HIS A 306 14.87 16.42 15.24
CA HIS A 306 13.49 15.98 14.99
C HIS A 306 12.45 16.95 15.55
N ALA A 307 12.75 17.64 16.65
CA ALA A 307 11.87 18.66 17.22
C ALA A 307 11.70 19.88 16.28
N ASP A 308 12.61 20.08 15.33
CA ASP A 308 12.53 21.15 14.35
C ASP A 308 11.78 20.78 13.06
N PHE A 309 11.25 19.56 12.96
CA PHE A 309 10.27 19.24 11.91
C PHE A 309 8.97 20.06 12.10
N LYS A 310 8.67 20.51 13.33
CA LYS A 310 7.49 21.31 13.69
C LYS A 310 6.18 20.71 13.14
N VAL A 311 6.00 19.39 13.29
CA VAL A 311 4.88 18.61 12.71
C VAL A 311 3.51 19.25 12.99
N GLU A 312 3.27 19.74 14.20
CA GLU A 312 2.04 20.46 14.56
C GLU A 312 1.81 21.73 13.73
N SER A 313 2.86 22.55 13.53
CA SER A 313 2.79 23.76 12.70
C SER A 313 2.51 23.45 11.24
N ILE A 314 3.04 22.33 10.73
CA ILE A 314 2.77 21.87 9.36
C ILE A 314 1.33 21.40 9.24
N ALA A 315 0.80 20.65 10.21
CA ALA A 315 -0.60 20.21 10.22
C ALA A 315 -1.56 21.42 10.23
N SER A 316 -1.32 22.40 11.10
CA SER A 316 -2.11 23.65 11.14
C SER A 316 -2.09 24.40 9.80
N SER A 317 -0.97 24.38 9.05
CA SER A 317 -0.89 25.01 7.72
C SER A 317 -1.77 24.35 6.64
N HIS A 318 -2.22 23.10 6.89
CA HIS A 318 -3.18 22.37 6.05
C HIS A 318 -4.60 22.34 6.65
N GLY A 319 -4.88 23.23 7.61
CA GLY A 319 -6.20 23.33 8.27
C GLY A 319 -6.51 22.20 9.24
N LEU A 320 -5.55 21.31 9.53
CA LEU A 320 -5.71 20.19 10.45
C LEU A 320 -5.44 20.65 11.88
N ARG A 321 -6.38 20.37 12.80
CA ARG A 321 -6.23 20.73 14.22
C ARG A 321 -5.54 19.60 14.98
N LEU A 322 -4.64 19.92 15.90
CA LEU A 322 -4.16 18.96 16.88
C LEU A 322 -5.30 18.53 17.80
N ILE A 323 -5.65 17.24 17.77
CA ILE A 323 -6.63 16.62 18.67
C ILE A 323 -5.91 16.23 19.97
N GLU A 324 -4.77 15.55 19.85
CA GLU A 324 -4.01 15.04 21.00
C GLU A 324 -2.56 14.77 20.61
N ALA A 325 -1.61 14.96 21.53
CA ALA A 325 -0.21 14.57 21.36
C ALA A 325 0.22 13.64 22.51
N VAL A 326 -0.02 12.34 22.35
CA VAL A 326 0.29 11.32 23.37
C VAL A 326 1.75 10.90 23.30
N ARG A 327 2.35 10.50 24.44
CA ARG A 327 3.64 9.81 24.43
C ARG A 327 3.53 8.53 23.58
N PHE A 328 4.47 8.35 22.66
CA PHE A 328 4.67 7.07 21.98
C PHE A 328 5.59 6.21 22.86
N ASP A 329 5.18 4.96 23.12
CA ASP A 329 6.01 3.97 23.78
C ASP A 329 6.10 2.72 22.89
N LEU A 330 7.30 2.19 22.69
CA LEU A 330 7.49 1.01 21.85
C LEU A 330 6.88 -0.24 22.51
N GLY A 331 6.83 -0.29 23.85
CA GLY A 331 6.23 -1.38 24.61
C GLY A 331 4.71 -1.53 24.41
N ASP A 332 4.03 -0.47 23.96
CA ASP A 332 2.60 -0.50 23.62
C ASP A 332 2.30 -1.32 22.36
N TYR A 333 3.31 -1.66 21.54
CA TYR A 333 3.15 -2.32 20.25
C TYR A 333 4.03 -3.59 20.13
N PRO A 334 3.63 -4.72 20.77
CA PRO A 334 4.42 -5.95 20.81
C PRO A 334 4.82 -6.49 19.43
N GLY A 335 6.14 -6.54 19.21
CA GLY A 335 6.77 -7.00 17.98
C GLY A 335 6.84 -5.96 16.87
N TYR A 336 6.62 -4.67 17.15
CA TYR A 336 6.98 -3.57 16.24
C TYR A 336 8.50 -3.29 16.27
N ASN A 337 9.10 -3.11 15.09
CA ASN A 337 10.49 -2.75 14.87
C ASN A 337 10.62 -1.44 14.09
N THR A 338 11.47 -0.54 14.59
CA THR A 338 11.70 0.81 14.03
C THR A 338 12.83 0.80 12.99
N LYS A 339 12.52 0.38 11.74
CA LYS A 339 13.53 0.19 10.68
C LYS A 339 14.09 1.50 10.10
N TYR A 340 15.36 1.48 9.72
CA TYR A 340 15.98 2.52 8.90
C TYR A 340 15.55 2.35 7.42
N GLY A 341 14.87 3.35 6.86
CA GLY A 341 14.22 3.27 5.53
C GLY A 341 15.13 3.25 4.29
N PHE A 342 16.37 2.75 4.39
CA PHE A 342 17.38 2.82 3.32
C PHE A 342 18.20 1.53 3.16
N GLY A 343 17.61 0.38 3.50
CA GLY A 343 18.20 -0.91 3.18
C GLY A 343 19.06 -1.52 4.29
N GLY A 344 18.54 -1.59 5.52
CA GLY A 344 19.20 -2.31 6.60
C GLY A 344 18.24 -2.74 7.70
N ASP A 345 18.40 -3.97 8.19
CA ASP A 345 17.49 -4.58 9.18
C ASP A 345 17.67 -4.07 10.62
N GLY A 346 18.53 -3.07 10.82
CA GLY A 346 18.75 -2.42 12.09
C GLY A 346 17.55 -1.59 12.55
N ASN A 347 17.33 -1.56 13.87
CA ASN A 347 16.30 -0.72 14.49
C ASN A 347 16.93 0.58 15.01
N PHE A 348 16.27 1.72 14.82
CA PHE A 348 16.65 2.99 15.47
C PHE A 348 15.97 3.12 16.84
N ASP A 349 16.68 3.69 17.83
CA ASP A 349 16.03 4.13 19.07
C ASP A 349 15.01 5.21 18.73
N CYS A 350 13.73 4.94 19.01
CA CYS A 350 12.62 5.84 18.74
C CYS A 350 12.31 6.81 19.88
N ASN A 351 13.12 6.91 20.93
CA ASN A 351 12.79 7.73 22.10
C ASN A 351 13.56 9.07 22.16
N PRO A 352 13.03 10.09 22.85
CA PRO A 352 11.61 10.26 23.21
C PRO A 352 10.76 10.60 21.98
N SER A 353 9.53 10.09 21.94
CA SER A 353 8.57 10.35 20.85
C SER A 353 7.15 10.58 21.34
N LYS A 354 6.35 11.17 20.46
CA LYS A 354 4.89 11.31 20.59
C LYS A 354 4.17 10.80 19.35
N THR A 355 2.95 10.32 19.52
CA THR A 355 1.98 10.22 18.42
C THR A 355 1.09 11.45 18.46
N PHE A 356 1.22 12.29 17.44
CA PHE A 356 0.36 13.42 17.19
C PHE A 356 -0.86 12.95 16.39
N LYS A 357 -2.06 13.31 16.85
CA LYS A 357 -3.34 13.00 16.21
C LYS A 357 -3.96 14.29 15.69
N PHE A 358 -4.29 14.32 14.41
CA PHE A 358 -4.84 15.49 13.73
C PHE A 358 -6.16 15.16 13.04
N GLY A 359 -7.06 16.14 12.94
CA GLY A 359 -8.34 16.07 12.22
C GLY A 359 -9.11 17.38 12.34
#